data_AF-A0AAW0KZL0-F1
#
_entry.id   AF-A0AAW0KZL0-F1
#
_cell.length_a   1.000
_cell.length_b   1.000
_cell.length_c   1.000
_cell.angle_alpha   90.00
_cell.angle_beta   90.00
_cell.angle_gamma   90.00
#
_symmetry.space_group_name_H-M   'P 1'
#
loop_
_entity.id
_entity.type
_entity.pdbx_description
1 polymer ?
#
loop_
_entity_poly.entity_id
_entity_poly.type
_entity_poly.pdbx_seq_one_letter_code
_entity_poly.pdbx_strand_id
1 'polypeptide(L)'
;MASQSVSEAIEHIVLFKVKDEAEPSKVKAWLDALNGFRYNSKQDLKAYTIHPRHDSAVKDHGLHIVEDIMAFDWVAPDLRLAVTPKPKPGSAVRVSFFKLKEEEEEDVKKSEILGVLKETKDGLLLGQQKQISEMSYGENFSPERSRGYSLAYLAVFPGPTELEDSNEELGKLKHKFKDFVESEVVVDFLIPSSV
;
A
#
# COMPACT_ATOMS: atom_id res chain seq x y z
N MET A 1 -13.76 -23.53 -22.98
CA MET A 1 -13.40 -23.31 -21.56
C MET A 1 -12.73 -21.95 -21.49
N ALA A 2 -13.49 -20.89 -21.22
CA ALA A 2 -12.88 -19.58 -20.99
C ALA A 2 -12.14 -19.67 -19.65
N SER A 3 -10.82 -19.51 -19.68
CA SER A 3 -10.05 -19.18 -18.49
C SER A 3 -10.72 -17.96 -17.89
N GLN A 4 -11.38 -18.11 -16.74
CA GLN A 4 -11.72 -16.96 -15.92
C GLN A 4 -10.37 -16.37 -15.53
N SER A 5 -10.03 -15.22 -16.09
CA SER A 5 -8.89 -14.44 -15.64
C SER A 5 -9.09 -14.20 -14.15
N VAL A 6 -8.21 -14.77 -13.33
CA VAL A 6 -8.19 -14.47 -11.90
C VAL A 6 -8.00 -12.95 -11.81
N SER A 7 -8.95 -12.25 -11.19
CA SER A 7 -8.84 -10.81 -10.99
C SER A 7 -7.63 -10.55 -10.10
N GLU A 8 -6.60 -9.93 -10.66
CA GLU A 8 -5.40 -9.51 -9.94
C GLU A 8 -5.66 -8.13 -9.34
N ALA A 9 -6.15 -8.11 -8.11
CA ALA A 9 -6.31 -6.86 -7.39
C ALA A 9 -4.97 -6.13 -7.27
N ILE A 10 -5.04 -4.82 -7.43
CA ILE A 10 -3.90 -3.92 -7.38
C ILE A 10 -4.06 -3.03 -6.16
N GLU A 11 -3.04 -3.00 -5.33
CA GLU A 11 -2.85 -1.94 -4.34
C GLU A 11 -2.06 -0.83 -5.02
N HIS A 12 -2.58 0.40 -4.93
CA HIS A 12 -2.05 1.61 -5.52
C HIS A 12 -1.91 2.65 -4.41
N ILE A 13 -0.72 2.75 -3.82
CA ILE A 13 -0.46 3.68 -2.72
C ILE A 13 0.33 4.87 -3.24
N VAL A 14 -0.14 6.06 -2.92
CA VAL A 14 0.54 7.32 -3.27
C VAL A 14 0.76 8.12 -2.00
N LEU A 15 2.02 8.45 -1.73
CA LEU A 15 2.41 9.37 -0.68
C LEU A 15 2.65 10.75 -1.30
N PHE A 16 2.08 11.76 -0.66
CA PHE A 16 2.19 13.15 -1.10
C PHE A 16 2.91 13.95 -0.02
N LYS A 17 3.96 14.66 -0.43
CA LYS A 17 4.53 15.74 0.38
C LYS A 17 3.79 17.02 0.03
N VAL A 18 3.00 17.51 0.97
CA VAL A 18 2.25 18.76 0.82
C VAL A 18 3.13 19.94 1.24
N LYS A 19 2.98 21.08 0.58
CA LYS A 19 3.65 22.34 0.95
C LYS A 19 3.25 22.80 2.35
N ASP A 20 4.20 23.35 3.10
CA ASP A 20 3.95 23.83 4.47
C ASP A 20 2.87 24.92 4.53
N GLU A 21 2.78 25.76 3.49
CA GLU A 21 1.79 26.84 3.37
C GLU A 21 0.44 26.41 2.79
N ALA A 22 0.25 25.13 2.46
CA ALA A 22 -1.00 24.65 1.88
C ALA A 22 -2.17 24.74 2.87
N GLU A 23 -3.27 25.37 2.45
CA GLU A 23 -4.46 25.43 3.30
C GLU A 23 -5.08 24.04 3.50
N PRO A 24 -5.32 23.59 4.76
CA PRO A 24 -5.84 22.25 5.05
C PRO A 24 -7.16 21.92 4.35
N SER A 25 -8.04 22.91 4.15
CA SER A 25 -9.31 22.74 3.44
C SER A 25 -9.12 22.42 1.97
N LYS A 26 -8.12 23.03 1.32
CA LYS A 26 -7.76 22.75 -0.09
C LYS A 26 -7.11 21.38 -0.22
N VAL A 27 -6.25 21.00 0.73
CA VAL A 27 -5.67 19.65 0.81
C VAL A 27 -6.77 18.60 0.92
N LYS A 28 -7.74 18.80 1.83
CA LYS A 28 -8.86 17.88 2.00
C LYS A 28 -9.72 17.78 0.74
N ALA A 29 -10.12 18.90 0.14
CA ALA A 29 -10.93 18.92 -1.07
C ALA A 29 -10.23 18.22 -2.24
N TRP A 30 -8.91 18.37 -2.34
CA TRP A 30 -8.10 17.67 -3.33
C TRP A 30 -8.02 16.16 -3.07
N LEU A 31 -7.78 15.74 -1.82
CA LEU A 31 -7.81 14.32 -1.46
C LEU A 31 -9.18 13.67 -1.72
N ASP A 32 -10.27 14.38 -1.42
CA ASP A 32 -11.65 13.92 -1.70
C ASP A 32 -11.91 13.77 -3.22
N ALA A 33 -11.15 14.47 -4.08
CA ALA A 33 -11.24 14.36 -5.53
C ALA A 33 -10.42 13.18 -6.11
N LEU A 34 -9.51 12.59 -5.34
CA LEU A 34 -8.77 11.39 -5.72
C LEU A 34 -9.59 10.14 -5.37
N ASN A 35 -9.59 9.13 -6.26
CA ASN A 35 -10.26 7.87 -6.00
C ASN A 35 -9.37 6.90 -5.20
N GLY A 36 -9.98 5.81 -4.74
CA GLY A 36 -9.38 4.85 -3.82
C GLY A 36 -8.09 4.17 -4.29
N PHE A 37 -7.46 3.48 -3.35
CA PHE A 37 -6.14 2.85 -3.51
C PHE A 37 -6.19 1.40 -4.00
N ARG A 38 -7.36 0.87 -4.38
CA ARG A 38 -7.54 -0.53 -4.84
C ARG A 38 -8.24 -0.60 -6.19
N TYR A 39 -7.67 -1.37 -7.11
CA TYR A 39 -8.18 -1.57 -8.48
C TYR A 39 -8.29 -3.06 -8.82
N ASN A 40 -9.25 -3.45 -9.66
CA ASN A 40 -9.48 -4.86 -10.00
C ASN A 40 -8.42 -5.45 -10.95
N SER A 41 -7.62 -4.59 -11.60
CA SER A 41 -6.55 -4.99 -12.52
C SER A 41 -5.59 -3.84 -12.81
N LYS A 42 -4.43 -4.15 -13.40
CA LYS A 42 -3.52 -3.14 -13.95
C LYS A 42 -4.19 -2.29 -15.05
N GLN A 43 -5.13 -2.88 -15.79
CA GLN A 43 -5.89 -2.16 -16.81
C GLN A 43 -6.84 -1.13 -16.19
N ASP A 44 -7.50 -1.47 -15.09
CA ASP A 44 -8.38 -0.55 -14.36
C ASP A 44 -7.58 0.61 -13.75
N LEU A 45 -6.41 0.32 -13.16
CA LEU A 45 -5.48 1.35 -12.69
C LEU A 45 -5.05 2.26 -13.86
N LYS A 46 -4.65 1.68 -14.98
CA LYS A 46 -4.28 2.46 -16.18
C LYS A 46 -5.43 3.33 -16.67
N ALA A 47 -6.64 2.80 -16.74
CA ALA A 47 -7.83 3.54 -17.13
C ALA A 47 -8.13 4.70 -16.18
N TYR A 48 -7.96 4.51 -14.87
CA TYR A 48 -8.06 5.57 -13.88
C TYR A 48 -7.02 6.68 -14.10
N THR A 49 -5.75 6.33 -14.32
CA THR A 49 -4.67 7.33 -14.45
C THR A 49 -4.88 8.32 -15.59
N ILE A 50 -5.54 7.89 -16.68
CA ILE A 50 -5.86 8.73 -17.85
C ILE A 50 -7.29 9.28 -17.82
N HIS A 51 -8.07 8.98 -16.78
CA HIS A 51 -9.46 9.40 -16.70
C HIS A 51 -9.54 10.93 -16.51
N PRO A 52 -10.40 11.66 -17.25
CA PRO A 52 -10.48 13.11 -17.14
C PRO A 52 -10.73 13.65 -15.72
N ARG A 53 -11.48 12.91 -14.89
CA ARG A 53 -11.66 13.27 -13.47
C ARG A 53 -10.38 13.17 -12.65
N HIS A 54 -9.55 12.16 -12.89
CA HIS A 54 -8.25 12.04 -12.22
C HIS A 54 -7.30 13.14 -12.71
N ASP A 55 -7.27 13.37 -14.03
CA ASP A 55 -6.43 14.41 -14.63
C ASP A 55 -6.75 15.79 -14.05
N SER A 56 -8.05 16.14 -13.95
CA SER A 56 -8.51 17.38 -13.31
C SER A 56 -8.14 17.44 -11.82
N ALA A 57 -8.33 16.35 -11.06
CA ALA A 57 -7.94 16.30 -9.65
C ALA A 57 -6.43 16.56 -9.47
N VAL A 58 -5.58 15.97 -10.30
CA VAL A 58 -4.13 16.15 -10.22
C VAL A 58 -3.70 17.53 -10.70
N LYS A 59 -4.16 17.97 -11.88
CA LYS A 59 -3.68 19.20 -12.52
C LYS A 59 -4.30 20.47 -11.93
N ASP A 60 -5.60 20.48 -11.71
CA ASP A 60 -6.32 21.70 -11.36
C ASP A 60 -6.25 21.99 -9.86
N HIS A 61 -6.00 20.95 -9.05
CA HIS A 61 -6.02 21.05 -7.59
C HIS A 61 -4.69 20.65 -6.94
N GLY A 62 -4.06 19.55 -7.39
CA GLY A 62 -2.86 18.98 -6.73
C GLY A 62 -1.56 19.74 -7.01
N LEU A 63 -1.32 20.16 -8.26
CA LEU A 63 -0.03 20.75 -8.69
C LEU A 63 0.43 21.96 -7.87
N HIS A 64 -0.50 22.73 -7.32
CA HIS A 64 -0.16 23.92 -6.54
C HIS A 64 0.12 23.62 -5.06
N ILE A 65 -0.32 22.47 -4.57
CA ILE A 65 -0.36 22.09 -3.16
C ILE A 65 0.73 21.05 -2.82
N VAL A 66 1.09 20.22 -3.79
CA VAL A 66 2.03 19.11 -3.61
C VAL A 66 3.44 19.51 -4.04
N GLU A 67 4.42 19.29 -3.17
CA GLU A 67 5.85 19.45 -3.48
C GLU A 67 6.43 18.20 -4.13
N ASP A 68 5.97 17.04 -3.67
CA ASP A 68 6.59 15.78 -4.01
C ASP A 68 5.60 14.62 -3.95
N ILE A 69 5.87 13.60 -4.77
CA ILE A 69 5.01 12.42 -4.95
C ILE A 69 5.88 11.17 -4.96
N MET A 70 5.43 10.14 -4.24
CA MET A 70 5.90 8.78 -4.38
C MET A 70 4.69 7.87 -4.63
N ALA A 71 4.74 7.05 -5.68
CA ALA A 71 3.69 6.07 -5.97
C ALA A 71 4.28 4.66 -5.99
N PHE A 72 3.50 3.72 -5.49
CA PHE A 72 3.91 2.33 -5.34
C PHE A 72 2.73 1.42 -5.62
N ASP A 73 2.91 0.51 -6.58
CA ASP A 73 1.84 -0.34 -7.08
C ASP A 73 2.27 -1.80 -7.07
N TRP A 74 1.46 -2.68 -6.48
CA TRP A 74 1.74 -4.12 -6.47
C TRP A 74 0.49 -4.94 -6.72
N VAL A 75 0.72 -6.16 -7.21
CA VAL A 75 -0.35 -7.15 -7.39
C VAL A 75 -0.58 -7.88 -6.07
N ALA A 76 -1.84 -7.90 -5.63
CA ALA A 76 -2.28 -8.55 -4.41
C ALA A 76 -3.35 -9.62 -4.76
N PRO A 77 -2.94 -10.78 -5.30
CA PRO A 77 -3.87 -11.70 -5.96
C PRO A 77 -4.89 -12.33 -5.01
N ASP A 78 -4.58 -12.42 -3.72
CA ASP A 78 -5.54 -12.97 -2.73
C ASP A 78 -6.56 -11.93 -2.25
N LEU A 79 -6.42 -10.66 -2.64
CA LEU A 79 -7.46 -9.66 -2.40
C LEU A 79 -8.56 -9.83 -3.44
N ARG A 80 -9.59 -10.60 -3.09
CA ARG A 80 -10.80 -10.65 -3.91
C ARG A 80 -11.60 -9.38 -3.68
N LEU A 81 -11.31 -8.29 -4.39
CA LEU A 81 -11.98 -6.98 -4.19
C LEU A 81 -13.51 -6.98 -4.34
N ALA A 82 -14.07 -7.94 -5.08
CA ALA A 82 -15.53 -8.16 -5.13
C ALA A 82 -16.10 -8.68 -3.80
N VAL A 83 -15.24 -9.13 -2.88
CA VAL A 83 -15.56 -9.77 -1.59
C VAL A 83 -14.87 -9.05 -0.41
N THR A 84 -13.70 -8.44 -0.60
CA THR A 84 -13.02 -7.61 0.40
C THR A 84 -13.47 -6.16 0.27
N PRO A 85 -14.36 -5.67 1.15
CA PRO A 85 -14.71 -4.25 1.17
C PRO A 85 -13.45 -3.42 1.46
N LYS A 86 -13.44 -2.17 1.00
CA LYS A 86 -12.45 -1.19 1.49
C LYS A 86 -12.38 -1.28 3.02
N PRO A 87 -11.19 -1.14 3.63
CA PRO A 87 -11.05 -1.08 5.08
C PRO A 87 -12.13 -0.19 5.71
N LYS A 88 -12.74 -0.67 6.79
CA LYS A 88 -13.88 0.02 7.40
C LYS A 88 -13.39 1.34 8.01
N PRO A 89 -14.24 2.38 8.06
CA PRO A 89 -14.00 3.52 8.92
C PRO A 89 -13.59 3.12 10.34
N GLY A 90 -12.59 3.79 10.89
CA GLY A 90 -12.02 3.48 12.20
C GLY A 90 -10.90 2.43 12.18
N SER A 91 -10.74 1.66 11.09
CA SER A 91 -9.59 0.78 10.93
C SER A 91 -8.29 1.57 10.89
N ALA A 92 -7.26 1.04 11.53
CA ALA A 92 -5.90 1.53 11.36
C ALA A 92 -5.22 0.74 10.24
N VAL A 93 -4.36 1.40 9.47
CA VAL A 93 -3.61 0.80 8.38
C VAL A 93 -2.15 1.16 8.54
N ARG A 94 -1.28 0.15 8.45
CA ARG A 94 0.16 0.32 8.32
C ARG A 94 0.59 -0.10 6.93
N VAL A 95 1.32 0.75 6.23
CA VAL A 95 2.03 0.42 5.00
C VAL A 95 3.53 0.54 5.26
N SER A 96 4.31 -0.44 4.83
CA SER A 96 5.77 -0.40 4.89
C SER A 96 6.36 -0.62 3.50
N PHE A 97 7.27 0.24 3.10
CA PHE A 97 8.01 0.19 1.84
C PHE A 97 9.47 -0.10 2.13
N PHE A 98 10.08 -1.00 1.36
CA PHE A 98 11.47 -1.43 1.52
C PHE A 98 12.27 -1.13 0.26
N LYS A 99 13.39 -0.42 0.46
CA LYS A 99 14.47 -0.31 -0.50
C LYS A 99 15.53 -1.32 -0.11
N LEU A 100 15.88 -2.21 -1.03
CA LEU A 100 16.88 -3.24 -0.80
C LEU A 100 18.29 -2.70 -1.05
N LYS A 101 19.28 -3.29 -0.38
CA LYS A 101 20.69 -2.99 -0.64
C LYS A 101 21.05 -3.47 -2.04
N GLU A 102 21.85 -2.66 -2.74
CA GLU A 102 22.46 -3.06 -4.01
C GLU A 102 23.50 -4.15 -3.76
N GLU A 103 23.16 -5.38 -4.12
CA GLU A 103 24.00 -6.55 -3.89
C GLU A 103 23.80 -7.56 -5.03
N GLU A 104 24.72 -8.52 -5.17
CA GLU A 104 24.51 -9.68 -6.04
C GLU A 104 23.26 -10.45 -5.57
N GLU A 105 22.52 -11.05 -6.52
CA GLU A 105 21.31 -11.86 -6.25
C GLU A 105 20.10 -11.11 -5.65
N GLU A 106 19.84 -9.87 -6.07
CA GLU A 106 18.67 -9.08 -5.62
C GLU A 106 17.34 -9.85 -5.73
N ASP A 107 17.12 -10.57 -6.83
CA ASP A 107 15.88 -11.34 -7.06
C ASP A 107 15.69 -12.49 -6.04
N VAL A 108 16.79 -13.08 -5.56
CA VAL A 108 16.75 -14.10 -4.52
C VAL A 108 16.31 -13.47 -3.20
N LYS A 109 16.91 -12.34 -2.83
CA LYS A 109 16.55 -11.59 -1.60
C LYS A 109 15.11 -11.10 -1.62
N LYS A 110 14.64 -10.61 -2.77
CA LYS A 110 13.22 -10.27 -2.96
C LYS A 110 12.33 -11.48 -2.69
N SER A 111 12.67 -12.62 -3.27
CA SER A 111 11.92 -13.86 -3.12
C SER A 111 11.88 -14.33 -1.66
N GLU A 112 13.00 -14.20 -0.93
CA GLU A 112 13.06 -14.52 0.51
C GLU A 112 12.14 -13.61 1.33
N ILE A 113 12.20 -12.30 1.11
CA ILE A 113 11.34 -11.33 1.81
C ILE A 113 9.86 -11.61 1.52
N LEU A 114 9.52 -11.81 0.24
CA LEU A 114 8.14 -12.15 -0.16
C LEU A 114 7.69 -13.48 0.48
N GLY A 115 8.57 -14.46 0.60
CA GLY A 115 8.30 -15.71 1.32
C GLY A 115 7.97 -15.49 2.79
N VAL A 116 8.75 -14.66 3.49
CA VAL A 116 8.50 -14.31 4.90
C VAL A 116 7.17 -13.56 5.07
N LEU A 117 6.84 -12.64 4.16
CA LEU A 117 5.56 -11.91 4.18
C LEU A 117 4.39 -12.85 3.89
N LYS A 118 4.57 -13.80 2.98
CA LYS A 118 3.60 -14.86 2.68
C LYS A 118 3.29 -15.72 3.89
N GLU A 119 4.31 -16.26 4.55
CA GLU A 119 4.14 -17.10 5.73
C GLU A 119 3.37 -16.37 6.84
N THR A 120 3.64 -15.07 6.99
CA THR A 120 2.96 -14.22 7.98
C THR A 120 1.48 -14.05 7.65
N LYS A 121 1.16 -13.74 6.38
CA LYS A 121 -0.21 -13.65 5.90
C LYS A 121 -0.94 -14.99 6.02
N ASP A 122 -0.29 -16.10 5.70
CA ASP A 122 -0.88 -17.44 5.83
C ASP A 122 -1.17 -17.77 7.31
N GLY A 123 -0.28 -17.38 8.23
CA GLY A 123 -0.53 -17.49 9.68
C GLY A 123 -1.75 -16.69 10.15
N LEU A 124 -1.95 -15.48 9.59
CA LEU A 124 -3.18 -14.70 9.81
C LEU A 124 -4.43 -15.47 9.33
N LEU A 125 -4.40 -16.05 8.12
CA LEU A 125 -5.53 -16.83 7.57
C LEU A 125 -5.86 -18.07 8.42
N LEU A 126 -4.86 -18.61 9.12
CA LEU A 126 -5.02 -19.72 10.06
C LEU A 126 -5.44 -19.27 11.47
N GLY A 127 -5.72 -17.98 11.68
CA GLY A 127 -6.17 -17.42 12.96
C GLY A 127 -5.08 -17.31 14.03
N GLN A 128 -3.81 -17.43 13.63
CA GLN A 128 -2.67 -17.33 14.55
C GLN A 128 -2.40 -15.88 14.97
N GLN A 129 -2.84 -14.90 14.18
CA GLN A 129 -2.61 -13.48 14.41
C GLN A 129 -3.95 -12.74 14.47
N LYS A 130 -4.50 -12.57 15.69
CA LYS A 130 -5.86 -12.04 15.88
C LYS A 130 -6.01 -10.52 15.69
N GLN A 131 -4.89 -9.80 15.62
CA GLN A 131 -4.86 -8.34 15.65
C GLN A 131 -4.90 -7.72 14.24
N ILE A 132 -4.50 -8.47 13.22
CA ILE A 132 -4.56 -8.03 11.82
C ILE A 132 -5.87 -8.55 11.23
N SER A 133 -6.61 -7.67 10.54
CA SER A 133 -7.84 -8.03 9.82
C SER A 133 -7.55 -8.42 8.38
N GLU A 134 -6.55 -7.79 7.77
CA GLU A 134 -6.20 -8.00 6.37
C GLU A 134 -4.71 -7.71 6.15
N MET A 135 -4.06 -8.45 5.25
CA MET A 135 -2.68 -8.18 4.86
C MET A 135 -2.50 -8.43 3.35
N SER A 136 -1.82 -7.50 2.69
CA SER A 136 -1.35 -7.62 1.31
C SER A 136 0.13 -7.25 1.24
N TYR A 137 0.83 -7.77 0.24
CA TYR A 137 2.24 -7.48 0.01
C TYR A 137 2.58 -7.76 -1.45
N GLY A 138 3.69 -7.21 -1.92
CA GLY A 138 4.16 -7.51 -3.27
C GLY A 138 5.35 -6.67 -3.70
N GLU A 139 5.82 -7.02 -4.89
CA GLU A 139 6.84 -6.26 -5.61
C GLU A 139 6.20 -5.12 -6.41
N ASN A 140 6.90 -3.97 -6.41
CA ASN A 140 6.48 -2.80 -7.14
C ASN A 140 6.57 -3.02 -8.65
N PHE A 141 5.51 -2.69 -9.39
CA PHE A 141 5.57 -2.62 -10.85
C PHE A 141 5.62 -1.18 -11.40
N SER A 142 5.78 -0.19 -10.53
CA SER A 142 5.93 1.24 -10.87
C SER A 142 7.27 1.84 -10.38
N PRO A 143 8.44 1.28 -10.76
CA PRO A 143 9.74 1.65 -10.19
C PRO A 143 10.12 3.12 -10.40
N GLU A 144 9.72 3.71 -11.53
CA GLU A 144 9.99 5.12 -11.87
C GLU A 144 9.37 6.13 -10.89
N ARG A 145 8.38 5.70 -10.08
CA ARG A 145 7.66 6.56 -9.13
C ARG A 145 7.91 6.19 -7.67
N SER A 146 8.72 5.17 -7.40
CA SER A 146 8.90 4.61 -6.06
C SER A 146 10.25 4.91 -5.43
N ARG A 147 11.09 5.78 -6.02
CA ARG A 147 12.35 6.25 -5.40
C ARG A 147 13.29 5.11 -4.97
N GLY A 148 13.32 4.02 -5.75
CA GLY A 148 14.14 2.85 -5.45
C GLY A 148 13.54 1.86 -4.45
N TYR A 149 12.41 2.18 -3.81
CA TYR A 149 11.67 1.19 -3.03
C TYR A 149 11.06 0.15 -3.98
N SER A 150 11.24 -1.15 -3.67
CA SER A 150 10.89 -2.25 -4.58
C SER A 150 9.92 -3.26 -3.96
N LEU A 151 9.84 -3.38 -2.63
CA LEU A 151 8.89 -4.25 -1.94
C LEU A 151 8.01 -3.47 -0.97
N ALA A 152 6.79 -3.93 -0.75
CA ALA A 152 5.90 -3.37 0.26
C ALA A 152 5.00 -4.42 0.91
N TYR A 153 4.51 -4.10 2.10
CA TYR A 153 3.31 -4.72 2.66
C TYR A 153 2.35 -3.67 3.20
N LEU A 154 1.07 -4.01 3.21
CA LEU A 154 -0.02 -3.28 3.84
C LEU A 154 -0.74 -4.21 4.81
N ALA A 155 -0.93 -3.75 6.05
CA ALA A 155 -1.68 -4.45 7.07
C ALA A 155 -2.83 -3.55 7.58
N VAL A 156 -4.03 -4.13 7.69
CA VAL A 156 -5.23 -3.48 8.22
C VAL A 156 -5.53 -4.05 9.59
N PHE A 157 -5.81 -3.18 10.54
CA PHE A 157 -6.14 -3.50 11.92
C PHE A 157 -7.56 -3.02 12.26
N PRO A 158 -8.25 -3.67 13.21
CA PRO A 158 -9.56 -3.21 13.67
C PRO A 158 -9.55 -1.74 14.13
N GLY A 159 -8.48 -1.31 14.79
CA GLY A 159 -8.26 0.06 15.23
C GLY A 159 -6.80 0.35 15.62
N PRO A 160 -6.52 1.55 16.17
CA PRO A 160 -5.18 1.96 16.58
C PRO A 160 -4.56 1.06 17.65
N THR A 161 -5.37 0.60 18.62
CA THR A 161 -4.88 -0.24 19.72
C THR A 161 -4.32 -1.57 19.21
N GLU A 162 -5.02 -2.25 18.30
CA GLU A 162 -4.52 -3.50 17.72
C GLU A 162 -3.27 -3.29 16.85
N LEU A 163 -3.12 -2.12 16.21
CA LEU A 163 -1.91 -1.75 15.50
C LEU A 163 -0.73 -1.59 16.48
N GLU A 164 -0.95 -0.86 17.57
CA GLU A 164 0.05 -0.63 18.61
C GLU A 164 0.51 -1.93 19.27
N ASP A 165 -0.43 -2.80 19.64
CA ASP A 165 -0.17 -4.11 20.24
C ASP A 165 0.59 -5.04 19.27
N SER A 166 0.44 -4.84 17.96
CA SER A 166 1.14 -5.61 16.94
C SER A 166 2.58 -5.15 16.67
N ASN A 167 3.05 -4.05 17.27
CA ASN A 167 4.38 -3.48 16.98
C ASN A 167 5.53 -4.47 17.24
N GLU A 168 5.48 -5.24 18.33
CA GLU A 168 6.53 -6.21 18.66
C GLU A 168 6.61 -7.32 17.59
N GLU A 169 5.46 -7.88 17.21
CA GLU A 169 5.38 -8.96 16.22
C GLU A 169 5.79 -8.48 14.81
N LEU A 170 5.36 -7.28 14.42
CA LEU A 170 5.82 -6.66 13.17
C LEU A 170 7.31 -6.34 13.19
N GLY A 171 7.86 -5.99 14.37
CA GLY A 171 9.31 -5.84 14.57
C GLY A 171 10.05 -7.16 14.36
N LYS A 172 9.55 -8.27 14.91
CA LYS A 172 10.12 -9.62 14.70
C LYS A 172 10.06 -10.04 13.23
N LEU A 173 8.96 -9.75 12.56
CA LEU A 173 8.82 -9.96 11.12
C LEU A 173 9.92 -9.26 10.34
N LYS A 174 10.09 -7.95 10.56
CA LYS A 174 11.10 -7.13 9.87
C LYS A 174 12.52 -7.58 10.20
N HIS A 175 12.76 -8.05 11.42
CA HIS A 175 14.07 -8.54 11.82
C HIS A 175 14.55 -9.74 10.99
N LYS A 176 13.64 -10.55 10.42
CA LYS A 176 13.98 -11.70 9.58
C LYS A 176 14.70 -11.32 8.29
N PHE A 177 14.52 -10.10 7.81
CA PHE A 177 15.08 -9.64 6.53
C PHE A 177 15.76 -8.26 6.60
N LYS A 178 15.95 -7.71 7.81
CA LYS A 178 16.56 -6.38 8.01
C LYS A 178 17.93 -6.24 7.34
N ASP A 179 18.68 -7.35 7.22
CA ASP A 179 20.05 -7.33 6.69
C ASP A 179 20.06 -7.09 5.17
N PHE A 180 18.94 -7.32 4.48
CA PHE A 180 18.77 -7.06 3.04
C PHE A 180 18.20 -5.66 2.74
N VAL A 181 17.71 -4.95 3.77
CA VAL A 181 17.03 -3.66 3.62
C VAL A 181 18.03 -2.52 3.84
N GLU A 182 18.13 -1.62 2.86
CA GLU A 182 18.89 -0.37 2.96
C GLU A 182 18.08 0.71 3.67
N SER A 183 16.80 0.84 3.30
CA SER A 183 15.91 1.87 3.81
C SER A 183 14.48 1.35 3.91
N GLU A 184 13.77 1.84 4.93
CA GLU A 184 12.37 1.55 5.18
C GLU A 184 11.59 2.86 5.35
N VAL A 185 10.39 2.91 4.76
CA VAL A 185 9.38 3.93 5.06
C VAL A 185 8.17 3.23 5.64
N VAL A 186 7.73 3.64 6.83
CA VAL A 186 6.51 3.15 7.48
C VAL A 186 5.51 4.29 7.60
N VAL A 187 4.29 4.05 7.15
CA VAL A 187 3.19 5.01 7.24
C VAL A 187 2.01 4.35 7.94
N ASP A 188 1.60 4.95 9.05
CA ASP A 188 0.41 4.57 9.79
C ASP A 188 -0.67 5.63 9.58
N PHE A 189 -1.89 5.20 9.25
CA PHE A 189 -3.02 6.10 9.09
C PHE A 189 -4.33 5.43 9.49
N LEU A 190 -5.31 6.26 9.82
CA LEU A 190 -6.66 5.81 10.14
C LEU A 190 -7.55 6.00 8.91
N ILE A 191 -8.43 5.03 8.69
CA ILE A 191 -9.50 5.18 7.72
C ILE A 191 -10.53 6.13 8.32
N PRO A 192 -10.74 7.32 7.74
CA PRO A 192 -11.66 8.29 8.28
C PRO A 192 -13.10 7.77 8.17
N SER A 193 -13.91 8.09 9.17
CA SER A 193 -15.35 8.06 9.03
C SER A 193 -15.76 9.04 7.95
N SER A 194 -16.42 8.55 6.91
CA SER A 194 -17.11 9.42 5.95
C SER A 194 -18.16 10.20 6.73
N VAL A 195 -18.01 11.53 6.76
CA VAL A 195 -19.03 12.45 7.27
C VAL A 195 -20.06 12.70 6.18
#